data_AF-A0A846BKG0-F1
#
_entry.id   AF-A0A846BKG0-F1
#
_cell.length_a   1.000
_cell.length_b   1.000
_cell.length_c   1.000
_cell.angle_alpha   90.00
_cell.angle_beta   90.00
_cell.angle_gamma   90.00
#
_symmetry.space_group_name_H-M   'P 1'
#
loop_
_entity.id
_entity.type
_entity.pdbx_description
1 polymer ?
#
loop_
_entity_poly.entity_id
_entity_poly.type
_entity_poly.pdbx_seq_one_letter_code
_entity_poly.pdbx_strand_id
1 'polypeptide(L)'
;MCITGYLTDFSLPEICQLLDKGHQTALLSVYTCSSNSTSLSKVNYIWVYHGRIVAVAKQLNHQGLVSLISQSRWINSDVLTRLIEQCSANQPLGSYLKSRGALRTKQLKWLFQVQVLKSMCTLFQLQAGKFQIDFNVPPPTVEMTGLSIPAMAATLIGLRSLTNWDALGDKLPTPNSSLMTVISSKYHYRLDSLELQVWKYANGKVSLGAIAQQLRLPVKKVQQIAFQLISVGLVEEVPLLTQAKAIPVAEPLDRGSLEEAAKSNISYSFLQNLVGFLSSKVTA
;
A
#
# COMPACT_ATOMS: atom_id res chain seq x y z
N MET A 1 14.45 -15.07 -4.20
CA MET A 1 14.87 -13.67 -4.42
C MET A 1 14.24 -12.82 -3.34
N CYS A 2 14.99 -11.87 -2.79
CA CYS A 2 14.58 -11.06 -1.64
C CYS A 2 14.88 -9.58 -1.94
N ILE A 3 13.92 -8.68 -1.68
CA ILE A 3 14.12 -7.22 -1.75
C ILE A 3 14.02 -6.65 -0.35
N THR A 4 15.01 -5.89 0.08
CA THR A 4 15.00 -5.19 1.37
C THR A 4 15.17 -3.70 1.20
N GLY A 5 14.56 -2.91 2.07
CA GLY A 5 14.73 -1.45 2.08
C GLY A 5 14.16 -0.82 3.33
N TYR A 6 14.07 0.51 3.35
CA TYR A 6 13.52 1.28 4.45
C TYR A 6 12.21 1.96 4.07
N LEU A 7 11.30 2.08 5.04
CA LEU A 7 10.01 2.76 4.86
C LEU A 7 10.14 4.28 4.70
N THR A 8 11.30 4.85 5.07
CA THR A 8 11.66 6.24 4.78
C THR A 8 11.77 6.45 3.27
N ASP A 9 12.44 5.52 2.58
CA ASP A 9 12.72 5.62 1.16
C ASP A 9 11.53 5.18 0.32
N PHE A 10 10.83 4.11 0.74
CA PHE A 10 9.68 3.56 0.04
C PHE A 10 8.50 3.39 0.99
N SER A 11 7.41 4.10 0.74
CA SER A 11 6.21 3.99 1.55
C SER A 11 5.55 2.63 1.38
N LEU A 12 4.87 2.16 2.43
CA LEU A 12 4.10 0.92 2.35
C LEU A 12 3.04 0.92 1.23
N PRO A 13 2.34 2.04 0.93
CA PRO A 13 1.47 2.15 -0.25
C PRO A 13 2.17 1.83 -1.57
N GLU A 14 3.38 2.35 -1.81
CA GLU A 14 4.15 2.07 -3.02
C GLU A 14 4.56 0.60 -3.12
N ILE A 15 4.97 0.01 -2.00
CA ILE A 15 5.25 -1.44 -1.92
C ILE A 15 4.00 -2.25 -2.28
N CYS A 16 2.83 -1.88 -1.74
CA CYS A 16 1.57 -2.54 -2.07
C CYS A 16 1.23 -2.42 -3.56
N GLN A 17 1.48 -1.24 -4.16
CA GLN A 17 1.27 -1.01 -5.58
C GLN A 17 2.16 -1.90 -6.45
N LEU A 18 3.44 -2.05 -6.09
CA LEU A 18 4.39 -2.93 -6.76
C LEU A 18 3.90 -4.39 -6.74
N LEU A 19 3.46 -4.86 -5.57
CA LEU A 19 2.99 -6.23 -5.40
C LEU A 19 1.68 -6.51 -6.17
N ASP A 20 0.77 -5.53 -6.20
CA ASP A 20 -0.51 -5.64 -6.93
C ASP A 20 -0.30 -5.64 -8.45
N LYS A 21 0.36 -4.59 -8.99
CA LYS A 21 0.59 -4.43 -10.44
C LYS A 21 1.43 -5.57 -11.03
N GLY A 22 2.39 -6.09 -10.26
CA GLY A 22 3.20 -7.21 -10.67
C GLY A 22 2.53 -8.58 -10.50
N HIS A 23 1.28 -8.63 -10.03
CA HIS A 23 0.57 -9.87 -9.65
C HIS A 23 1.43 -10.81 -8.81
N GLN A 24 2.20 -10.24 -7.88
CA GLN A 24 3.23 -10.98 -7.16
C GLN A 24 2.62 -11.89 -6.10
N THR A 25 3.26 -13.04 -5.91
CA THR A 25 3.06 -13.88 -4.73
C THR A 25 4.28 -13.70 -3.83
N ALA A 26 4.09 -13.19 -2.62
CA ALA A 26 5.19 -12.79 -1.76
C ALA A 26 4.79 -12.74 -0.27
N LEU A 27 5.80 -12.82 0.58
CA LEU A 27 5.72 -12.46 1.99
C LEU A 27 6.44 -11.13 2.19
N LEU A 28 5.70 -10.11 2.63
CA LEU A 28 6.24 -8.82 3.04
C LEU A 28 6.39 -8.80 4.57
N SER A 29 7.62 -8.71 5.05
CA SER A 29 7.96 -8.54 6.46
C SER A 29 8.29 -7.07 6.74
N VAL A 30 7.58 -6.47 7.68
CA VAL A 30 7.76 -5.07 8.09
C VAL A 30 8.25 -5.04 9.54
N TYR A 31 9.49 -4.57 9.72
CA TYR A 31 10.17 -4.44 11.00
C TYR A 31 10.04 -3.01 11.51
N THR A 32 9.44 -2.83 12.68
CA THR A 32 9.33 -1.51 13.32
C THR A 32 10.42 -1.36 14.37
N CYS A 33 11.17 -0.25 14.33
CA CYS A 33 12.07 0.11 15.41
C CYS A 33 11.25 0.70 16.56
N SER A 34 11.34 0.10 17.76
CA SER A 34 10.80 0.70 18.98
C SER A 34 11.80 1.75 19.47
N SER A 35 11.40 3.01 19.61
CA SER A 35 12.30 4.07 20.10
C SER A 35 12.71 3.87 21.56
N ASN A 36 11.97 3.05 22.32
CA ASN A 36 12.09 2.96 23.78
C ASN A 36 12.11 1.49 24.25
N SER A 37 13.19 0.74 23.98
CA SER A 37 13.73 -0.36 24.80
C SER A 37 14.60 -1.32 23.99
N THR A 38 15.50 -2.01 24.68
CA THR A 38 16.24 -3.24 24.34
C THR A 38 15.36 -4.44 23.93
N SER A 39 14.11 -4.22 23.53
CA SER A 39 13.14 -5.24 23.15
C SER A 39 13.07 -5.43 21.63
N LEU A 40 12.92 -6.69 21.22
CA LEU A 40 12.82 -7.18 19.84
C LEU A 40 11.96 -6.27 18.95
N SER A 41 12.49 -5.90 17.78
CA SER A 41 11.74 -5.23 16.72
C SER A 41 10.42 -5.96 16.47
N LYS A 42 9.27 -5.26 16.59
CA LYS A 42 7.97 -5.86 16.24
C LYS A 42 7.97 -6.09 14.73
N VAL A 43 7.64 -7.31 14.31
CA VAL A 43 7.56 -7.68 12.90
C VAL A 43 6.10 -7.92 12.54
N ASN A 44 5.69 -7.41 11.39
CA ASN A 44 4.40 -7.74 10.80
C ASN A 44 4.63 -8.45 9.46
N TYR A 45 3.93 -9.55 9.27
CA TYR A 45 4.02 -10.42 8.12
C TYR A 45 2.74 -10.24 7.30
N ILE A 46 2.88 -9.83 6.05
CA ILE A 46 1.78 -9.63 5.12
C ILE A 46 1.98 -10.63 3.98
N TRP A 47 1.03 -11.54 3.82
CA TRP A 47 1.07 -12.47 2.70
C TRP A 47 0.23 -11.94 1.55
N VAL A 48 0.87 -11.91 0.38
CA VAL A 48 0.28 -11.50 -0.89
C VAL A 48 0.30 -12.70 -1.83
N TYR A 49 -0.82 -12.95 -2.49
CA TYR A 49 -0.99 -14.01 -3.46
C TYR A 49 -1.64 -13.42 -4.71
N HIS A 50 -0.95 -13.49 -5.85
CA HIS A 50 -1.38 -12.89 -7.12
C HIS A 50 -1.79 -11.40 -7.00
N GLY A 51 -1.01 -10.60 -6.26
CA GLY A 51 -1.29 -9.18 -6.03
C GLY A 51 -2.39 -8.90 -4.99
N ARG A 52 -2.92 -9.94 -4.33
CA ARG A 52 -3.99 -9.81 -3.33
C ARG A 52 -3.48 -10.14 -1.94
N ILE A 53 -3.80 -9.31 -0.96
CA ILE A 53 -3.51 -9.60 0.45
C ILE A 53 -4.47 -10.69 0.94
N VAL A 54 -3.91 -11.77 1.47
CA VAL A 54 -4.66 -12.95 1.94
C VAL A 54 -4.61 -13.13 3.47
N ALA A 55 -3.55 -12.66 4.12
CA ALA A 55 -3.38 -12.74 5.57
C ALA A 55 -2.39 -11.68 6.05
N VAL A 56 -2.53 -11.27 7.32
CA VAL A 56 -1.57 -10.45 8.05
C VAL A 56 -1.40 -11.03 9.44
N ALA A 57 -0.16 -11.15 9.92
CA ALA A 57 0.14 -11.66 11.27
C ALA A 57 1.30 -10.89 11.91
N LYS A 58 1.40 -10.97 13.24
CA LYS A 58 2.50 -10.36 14.01
C LYS A 58 3.62 -11.35 14.31
N GLN A 59 3.38 -12.64 14.06
CA GLN A 59 4.29 -13.75 14.37
C GLN A 59 4.12 -14.84 13.31
N LEU A 60 5.17 -15.61 13.07
CA LEU A 60 5.18 -16.79 12.18
C LEU A 60 4.93 -18.08 12.96
N ASN A 61 3.93 -18.09 13.85
CA ASN A 61 3.55 -19.27 14.61
C ASN A 61 2.25 -19.93 14.12
N HIS A 62 1.65 -19.39 13.05
CA HIS A 62 0.38 -19.85 12.49
C HIS A 62 -0.81 -19.81 13.46
N GLN A 63 -0.71 -19.00 14.53
CA GLN A 63 -1.74 -18.86 15.56
C GLN A 63 -2.56 -17.56 15.44
N GLY A 64 -2.29 -16.68 14.48
CA GLY A 64 -2.95 -15.39 14.33
C GLY A 64 -4.46 -15.52 14.17
N LEU A 65 -4.92 -16.20 13.12
CA LEU A 65 -6.33 -16.44 12.88
C LEU A 65 -6.98 -17.32 13.96
N VAL A 66 -6.28 -18.37 14.40
CA VAL A 66 -6.75 -19.28 15.45
C VAL A 66 -7.02 -18.53 16.75
N SER A 67 -6.09 -17.69 17.19
CA SER A 67 -6.24 -16.88 18.40
C SER A 67 -7.40 -15.88 18.28
N LEU A 68 -7.60 -15.25 17.13
CA LEU A 68 -8.76 -14.37 16.88
C LEU A 68 -10.10 -15.12 17.00
N ILE A 69 -10.18 -16.34 16.49
CA ILE A 69 -11.37 -17.20 16.61
C ILE A 69 -11.59 -17.59 18.07
N SER A 70 -10.56 -18.05 18.77
CA SER A 70 -10.66 -18.41 20.20
C SER A 70 -11.10 -17.23 21.06
N GLN A 71 -10.57 -16.03 20.83
CA GLN A 71 -10.94 -14.79 21.53
C GLN A 71 -12.40 -14.40 21.30
N SER A 72 -12.94 -14.67 20.11
CA SER A 72 -14.34 -14.37 19.77
C SER A 72 -15.36 -15.29 20.47
N ARG A 73 -14.91 -16.40 21.07
CA ARG A 73 -15.73 -17.43 21.74
C ARG A 73 -16.84 -18.04 20.88
N TRP A 74 -16.71 -17.99 19.55
CA TRP A 74 -17.70 -18.59 18.63
C TRP A 74 -17.60 -20.11 18.54
N ILE A 75 -16.42 -20.66 18.79
CA ILE A 75 -16.13 -22.09 18.75
C ILE A 75 -15.38 -22.41 20.05
N ASN A 76 -15.73 -23.54 20.69
CA ASN A 76 -14.97 -24.05 21.84
C ASN A 76 -13.53 -24.41 21.40
N SER A 77 -12.53 -24.10 22.23
CA SER A 77 -11.11 -24.30 21.93
C SER A 77 -10.78 -25.75 21.54
N ASP A 78 -11.34 -26.74 22.25
CA ASP A 78 -11.04 -28.15 22.04
C ASP A 78 -11.67 -28.67 20.74
N VAL A 79 -12.79 -28.09 20.35
CA VAL A 79 -13.42 -28.35 19.05
C VAL A 79 -12.61 -27.69 17.93
N LEU A 80 -12.13 -26.47 18.15
CA LEU A 80 -11.32 -25.74 17.17
C LEU A 80 -10.01 -26.46 16.87
N THR A 81 -9.28 -26.92 17.90
CA THR A 81 -8.02 -27.67 17.73
C THR A 81 -8.23 -28.92 16.89
N ARG A 82 -9.27 -29.73 17.20
CA ARG A 82 -9.61 -30.93 16.40
C ARG A 82 -9.96 -30.61 14.95
N LEU A 83 -10.68 -29.52 14.71
CA LEU A 83 -11.00 -29.10 13.35
C LEU A 83 -9.76 -28.64 12.58
N ILE A 84 -8.80 -27.97 13.24
CA ILE A 84 -7.54 -27.54 12.61
C ILE A 84 -6.70 -28.74 12.20
N GLU A 85 -6.57 -29.75 13.07
CA GLU A 85 -5.82 -30.99 12.76
C GLU A 85 -6.38 -31.75 11.56
N GLN A 86 -7.69 -31.63 11.31
CA GLN A 86 -8.37 -32.24 10.16
C GLN A 86 -8.34 -31.37 8.90
N CYS A 87 -7.85 -30.13 8.98
CA CYS A 87 -7.80 -29.22 7.84
C CYS A 87 -6.64 -29.58 6.91
N SER A 88 -6.92 -29.73 5.62
CA SER A 88 -5.86 -29.99 4.64
C SER A 88 -4.93 -28.78 4.50
N ALA A 89 -3.64 -29.04 4.26
CA ALA A 89 -2.63 -27.99 4.12
C ALA A 89 -2.89 -27.03 2.94
N ASN A 90 -3.68 -27.45 1.95
CA ASN A 90 -3.97 -26.67 0.74
C ASN A 90 -5.26 -25.84 0.84
N GLN A 91 -6.00 -25.92 1.94
CA GLN A 91 -7.28 -25.24 2.10
C GLN A 91 -7.18 -24.13 3.15
N PRO A 92 -7.67 -22.90 2.86
CA PRO A 92 -7.77 -21.84 3.87
C PRO A 92 -8.61 -22.26 5.08
N LEU A 93 -8.08 -22.08 6.29
CA LEU A 93 -8.73 -22.50 7.54
C LEU A 93 -10.13 -21.89 7.69
N GLY A 94 -10.31 -20.60 7.39
CA GLY A 94 -11.63 -19.97 7.50
C GLY A 94 -12.66 -20.57 6.55
N SER A 95 -12.26 -20.89 5.31
CA SER A 95 -13.14 -21.57 4.34
C SER A 95 -13.52 -22.96 4.81
N TYR A 96 -12.56 -23.71 5.36
CA TYR A 96 -12.79 -25.04 5.93
C TYR A 96 -13.78 -24.99 7.12
N LEU A 97 -13.55 -24.09 8.07
CA LEU A 97 -14.45 -23.93 9.22
C LEU A 97 -15.86 -23.52 8.81
N LYS A 98 -16.00 -22.73 7.73
CA LYS A 98 -17.32 -22.42 7.16
C LYS A 98 -17.99 -23.63 6.53
N SER A 99 -17.27 -24.45 5.75
CA SER A 99 -17.86 -25.64 5.12
C SER A 99 -18.29 -26.69 6.15
N ARG A 100 -17.64 -26.73 7.32
CA ARG A 100 -18.04 -27.55 8.48
C ARG A 100 -19.16 -26.92 9.33
N GLY A 101 -19.68 -25.75 8.97
CA GLY A 101 -20.72 -25.04 9.72
C GLY A 101 -20.25 -24.38 11.02
N ALA A 102 -18.95 -24.42 11.32
CA ALA A 102 -18.37 -23.85 12.54
C ALA A 102 -18.26 -22.31 12.48
N LEU A 103 -18.13 -21.73 11.28
CA LEU A 103 -18.16 -20.28 11.06
C LEU A 103 -19.20 -19.84 10.03
N ARG A 104 -19.87 -18.73 10.30
CA ARG A 104 -20.79 -18.06 9.37
C ARG A 104 -20.05 -17.07 8.48
N THR A 105 -20.62 -16.77 7.31
CA THR A 105 -20.05 -15.76 6.38
C THR A 105 -19.81 -14.39 7.03
N LYS A 106 -20.71 -13.94 7.93
CA LYS A 106 -20.54 -12.67 8.65
C LYS A 106 -19.32 -12.71 9.59
N GLN A 107 -19.09 -13.83 10.26
CA GLN A 107 -17.95 -14.04 11.15
C GLN A 107 -16.63 -14.07 10.37
N LEU A 108 -16.59 -14.73 9.20
CA LEU A 108 -15.41 -14.69 8.32
C LEU A 108 -15.07 -13.28 7.84
N LYS A 109 -16.08 -12.50 7.43
CA LYS A 109 -15.88 -11.10 7.03
C LYS A 109 -15.29 -10.27 8.18
N TRP A 110 -15.79 -10.47 9.41
CA TRP A 110 -15.27 -9.81 10.59
C TRP A 110 -13.82 -10.21 10.88
N LEU A 111 -13.49 -11.52 10.85
CA LEU A 111 -12.13 -12.01 11.05
C LEU A 111 -11.17 -11.39 10.04
N PHE A 112 -11.55 -11.37 8.76
CA PHE A 112 -10.73 -10.76 7.71
C PHE A 112 -10.56 -9.25 7.91
N GLN A 113 -11.61 -8.54 8.32
CA GLN A 113 -11.54 -7.11 8.61
C GLN A 113 -10.59 -6.81 9.77
N VAL A 114 -10.63 -7.60 10.85
CA VAL A 114 -9.76 -7.42 12.01
C VAL A 114 -8.32 -7.83 11.70
N GLN A 115 -8.13 -9.00 11.08
CA GLN A 115 -6.81 -9.54 10.79
C GLN A 115 -6.09 -8.73 9.72
N VAL A 116 -6.76 -8.45 8.59
CA VAL A 116 -6.12 -7.84 7.41
C VAL A 116 -6.34 -6.34 7.41
N LEU A 117 -7.57 -5.86 7.30
CA LEU A 117 -7.82 -4.43 7.04
C LEU A 117 -7.36 -3.56 8.20
N LYS A 118 -7.72 -3.89 9.44
CA LYS A 118 -7.30 -3.12 10.62
C LYS A 118 -5.79 -3.13 10.79
N SER A 119 -5.13 -4.27 10.58
CA SER A 119 -3.67 -4.37 10.64
C SER A 119 -3.01 -3.50 9.58
N MET A 120 -3.47 -3.55 8.33
CA MET A 120 -2.96 -2.68 7.27
C MET A 120 -3.13 -1.19 7.62
N CYS A 121 -4.29 -0.78 8.14
CA CYS A 121 -4.50 0.60 8.61
C CYS A 121 -3.47 1.03 9.66
N THR A 122 -3.09 0.14 10.58
CA THR A 122 -2.05 0.42 11.58
C THR A 122 -0.66 0.51 10.92
N LEU A 123 -0.37 -0.34 9.96
CA LEU A 123 0.93 -0.35 9.28
C LEU A 123 1.18 0.88 8.41
N PHE A 124 0.13 1.48 7.84
CA PHE A 124 0.24 2.74 7.09
C PHE A 124 0.57 3.95 7.97
N GLN A 125 0.50 3.83 9.30
CA GLN A 125 0.88 4.90 10.25
C GLN A 125 2.35 4.84 10.65
N LEU A 126 3.11 3.86 10.18
CA LEU A 126 4.52 3.72 10.52
C LEU A 126 5.35 4.83 9.88
N GLN A 127 6.05 5.62 10.70
CA GLN A 127 6.95 6.67 10.23
C GLN A 127 8.27 6.11 9.68
N ALA A 128 8.77 5.04 10.29
CA ALA A 128 10.02 4.41 9.93
C ALA A 128 9.97 2.90 10.20
N GLY A 129 10.80 2.16 9.47
CA GLY A 129 10.93 0.72 9.60
C GLY A 129 11.76 0.15 8.46
N LYS A 130 12.20 -1.09 8.63
CA LYS A 130 12.81 -1.88 7.54
C LYS A 130 11.74 -2.78 6.96
N PHE A 131 11.78 -3.01 5.66
CA PHE A 131 10.96 -4.02 5.02
C PHE A 131 11.82 -5.07 4.30
N GLN A 132 11.23 -6.25 4.14
CA GLN A 132 11.77 -7.36 3.37
C GLN A 132 10.64 -8.03 2.58
N ILE A 133 10.85 -8.27 1.30
CA ILE A 133 9.92 -8.96 0.41
C ILE A 133 10.57 -10.25 -0.05
N ASP A 134 10.00 -11.37 0.34
CA ASP A 134 10.37 -12.70 -0.12
C ASP A 134 9.36 -13.17 -1.18
N PHE A 135 9.82 -13.30 -2.42
CA PHE A 135 8.95 -13.68 -3.54
C PHE A 135 8.75 -15.20 -3.62
N ASN A 136 7.63 -15.60 -4.23
CA ASN A 136 7.20 -16.98 -4.42
C ASN A 136 7.04 -17.77 -3.11
N VAL A 137 6.79 -17.08 -2.00
CA VAL A 137 6.46 -17.71 -0.72
C VAL A 137 5.02 -18.22 -0.77
N PRO A 138 4.76 -19.49 -0.45
CA PRO A 138 3.41 -20.05 -0.47
C PRO A 138 2.52 -19.35 0.58
N PRO A 139 1.22 -19.20 0.29
CA PRO A 139 0.31 -18.54 1.21
C PRO A 139 0.06 -19.39 2.47
N PRO A 140 -0.15 -18.76 3.64
CA PRO A 140 -0.26 -19.46 4.92
C PRO A 140 -1.71 -19.91 5.12
N THR A 141 -2.08 -21.05 4.57
CA THR A 141 -3.47 -21.52 4.56
C THR A 141 -4.14 -21.54 5.94
N VAL A 142 -3.39 -21.83 7.01
CA VAL A 142 -3.86 -21.79 8.40
C VAL A 142 -4.21 -20.38 8.90
N GLU A 143 -3.53 -19.35 8.39
CA GLU A 143 -3.78 -17.94 8.71
C GLU A 143 -4.85 -17.30 7.80
N MET A 144 -5.34 -18.02 6.79
CA MET A 144 -6.26 -17.47 5.79
C MET A 144 -7.71 -17.71 6.15
N THR A 145 -8.51 -16.63 6.13
CA THR A 145 -9.98 -16.72 6.26
C THR A 145 -10.67 -17.29 5.01
N GLY A 146 -9.94 -17.39 3.89
CA GLY A 146 -10.49 -17.67 2.55
C GLY A 146 -10.95 -16.44 1.78
N LEU A 147 -10.96 -15.26 2.41
CA LEU A 147 -11.17 -13.98 1.75
C LEU A 147 -9.83 -13.38 1.31
N SER A 148 -9.86 -12.52 0.31
CA SER A 148 -8.69 -11.76 -0.17
C SER A 148 -9.12 -10.42 -0.73
N ILE A 149 -8.20 -9.46 -0.75
CA ILE A 149 -8.44 -8.12 -1.29
C ILE A 149 -7.25 -7.69 -2.14
N PRO A 150 -7.42 -6.99 -3.28
CA PRO A 150 -6.30 -6.39 -3.99
C PRO A 150 -5.47 -5.52 -3.03
N ALA A 151 -4.15 -5.59 -3.11
CA ALA A 151 -3.30 -4.82 -2.20
C ALA A 151 -3.56 -3.31 -2.33
N MET A 152 -3.80 -2.81 -3.53
CA MET A 152 -4.16 -1.41 -3.79
C MET A 152 -5.54 -1.04 -3.20
N ALA A 153 -6.51 -1.96 -3.22
CA ALA A 153 -7.80 -1.72 -2.57
C ALA A 153 -7.65 -1.66 -1.04
N ALA A 154 -6.81 -2.51 -0.45
CA ALA A 154 -6.48 -2.43 0.98
C ALA A 154 -5.74 -1.13 1.31
N THR A 155 -4.82 -0.68 0.45
CA THR A 155 -4.14 0.61 0.58
C THR A 155 -5.14 1.75 0.62
N LEU A 156 -6.08 1.80 -0.31
CA LEU A 156 -7.09 2.87 -0.37
C LEU A 156 -7.95 2.90 0.90
N ILE A 157 -8.44 1.74 1.36
CA ILE A 157 -9.21 1.63 2.61
C ILE A 157 -8.36 2.07 3.82
N GLY A 158 -7.09 1.66 3.84
CA GLY A 158 -6.14 1.99 4.89
C GLY A 158 -5.90 3.48 5.00
N LEU A 159 -5.53 4.12 3.88
CA LEU A 159 -5.27 5.55 3.81
C LEU A 159 -6.51 6.40 4.15
N ARG A 160 -7.72 5.98 3.75
CA ARG A 160 -8.97 6.67 4.13
C ARG A 160 -9.24 6.61 5.63
N SER A 161 -8.75 5.58 6.30
CA SER A 161 -8.97 5.36 7.74
C SER A 161 -7.92 6.05 8.62
N LEU A 162 -6.92 6.70 8.03
CA LEU A 162 -5.87 7.39 8.77
C LEU A 162 -6.39 8.66 9.44
N THR A 163 -6.25 8.70 10.76
CA THR A 163 -6.49 9.90 11.57
C THR A 163 -5.27 10.80 11.62
N ASN A 164 -4.07 10.21 11.69
CA ASN A 164 -2.79 10.91 11.64
C ASN A 164 -2.06 10.63 10.32
N TRP A 165 -1.59 11.71 9.69
CA TRP A 165 -0.84 11.70 8.43
C TRP A 165 0.63 12.14 8.58
N ASP A 166 1.10 12.42 9.79
CA ASP A 166 2.45 12.93 10.04
C ASP A 166 3.52 11.99 9.48
N ALA A 167 3.29 10.66 9.58
CA ALA A 167 4.17 9.63 9.01
C ALA A 167 4.34 9.70 7.49
N LEU A 168 3.37 10.30 6.80
CA LEU A 168 3.34 10.44 5.35
C LEU A 168 3.50 11.90 4.92
N GLY A 169 3.73 12.83 5.86
CA GLY A 169 3.75 14.26 5.62
C GLY A 169 4.74 14.65 4.51
N ASP A 170 5.97 14.14 4.61
CA ASP A 170 7.04 14.39 3.64
C ASP A 170 6.82 13.69 2.29
N LYS A 171 5.85 12.77 2.22
CA LYS A 171 5.48 12.02 1.01
C LYS A 171 4.25 12.58 0.31
N LEU A 172 3.60 13.58 0.90
CA LEU A 172 2.46 14.22 0.27
C LEU A 172 2.91 15.05 -0.94
N PRO A 173 2.15 15.04 -2.04
CA PRO A 173 2.47 15.84 -3.22
C PRO A 173 2.46 17.33 -2.87
N THR A 174 3.32 18.11 -3.53
CA THR A 174 3.49 19.53 -3.20
C THR A 174 2.24 20.34 -3.57
N PRO A 175 1.90 21.43 -2.83
CA PRO A 175 0.74 22.26 -3.18
C PRO A 175 0.81 22.88 -4.59
N ASN A 176 2.02 23.05 -5.12
CA ASN A 176 2.30 23.68 -6.40
C ASN A 176 2.43 22.69 -7.56
N SER A 177 2.32 21.39 -7.32
CA SER A 177 2.26 20.40 -8.39
C SER A 177 0.84 20.19 -8.90
N SER A 178 0.72 19.56 -10.07
CA SER A 178 -0.55 19.12 -10.66
C SER A 178 -0.62 17.60 -10.64
N LEU A 179 -1.83 17.08 -10.81
CA LEU A 179 -2.06 15.66 -11.06
C LEU A 179 -2.27 15.41 -12.56
N MET A 180 -1.71 14.31 -13.07
CA MET A 180 -1.94 13.80 -14.41
C MET A 180 -2.57 12.42 -14.32
N THR A 181 -3.66 12.17 -15.04
CA THR A 181 -4.28 10.84 -15.07
C THR A 181 -3.41 9.86 -15.87
N VAL A 182 -3.12 8.70 -15.27
CA VAL A 182 -2.29 7.63 -15.90
C VAL A 182 -3.17 6.57 -16.55
N ILE A 183 -4.31 6.25 -15.93
CA ILE A 183 -5.24 5.21 -16.40
C ILE A 183 -6.62 5.85 -16.61
N SER A 184 -7.07 5.91 -17.87
CA SER A 184 -8.41 6.42 -18.23
C SER A 184 -9.50 5.33 -18.23
N SER A 185 -9.15 4.04 -18.09
CA SER A 185 -10.08 2.93 -18.21
C SER A 185 -10.68 2.50 -16.85
N LYS A 186 -12.02 2.34 -16.85
CA LYS A 186 -12.92 1.79 -15.81
C LYS A 186 -12.26 1.48 -14.46
N TYR A 187 -12.41 2.38 -13.50
CA TYR A 187 -12.01 2.18 -12.10
C TYR A 187 -12.59 0.88 -11.55
N HIS A 188 -11.72 -0.05 -11.10
CA HIS A 188 -12.14 -1.14 -10.22
C HIS A 188 -12.30 -0.68 -8.76
N TYR A 189 -11.87 0.55 -8.46
CA TYR A 189 -11.94 1.14 -7.12
C TYR A 189 -13.14 2.09 -7.01
N ARG A 190 -13.90 1.95 -5.93
CA ARG A 190 -14.99 2.87 -5.61
C ARG A 190 -14.41 4.13 -4.98
N LEU A 191 -14.27 5.19 -5.79
CA LEU A 191 -13.91 6.52 -5.31
C LEU A 191 -15.09 7.16 -4.56
N ASP A 192 -14.79 7.92 -3.52
CA ASP A 192 -15.78 8.76 -2.84
C ASP A 192 -16.05 10.07 -3.63
N SER A 193 -17.00 10.87 -3.15
CA SER A 193 -17.39 12.10 -3.83
C SER A 193 -16.25 13.13 -3.91
N LEU A 194 -15.40 13.24 -2.89
CA LEU A 194 -14.32 14.23 -2.86
C LEU A 194 -13.13 13.77 -3.70
N GLU A 195 -12.78 12.49 -3.62
CA GLU A 195 -11.78 11.86 -4.49
C GLU A 195 -12.16 12.01 -5.96
N LEU A 196 -13.43 11.80 -6.31
CA LEU A 196 -13.91 12.00 -7.68
C LEU A 196 -13.80 13.47 -8.10
N GLN A 197 -14.10 14.41 -7.20
CA GLN A 197 -13.95 15.84 -7.48
C GLN A 197 -12.50 16.23 -7.74
N VAL A 198 -11.56 15.80 -6.90
CA VAL A 198 -10.12 16.05 -7.11
C VAL A 198 -9.63 15.37 -8.38
N TRP A 199 -10.04 14.12 -8.62
CA TRP A 199 -9.65 13.36 -9.80
C TRP A 199 -10.08 14.02 -11.12
N LYS A 200 -11.24 14.71 -11.17
CA LYS A 200 -11.69 15.48 -12.34
C LYS A 200 -10.72 16.61 -12.74
N TYR A 201 -9.91 17.11 -11.82
CA TYR A 201 -8.90 18.14 -12.09
C TYR A 201 -7.53 17.55 -12.44
N ALA A 202 -7.38 16.23 -12.52
CA ALA A 202 -6.11 15.56 -12.84
C ALA A 202 -5.78 15.59 -14.35
N ASN A 203 -5.60 16.80 -14.87
CA ASN A 203 -5.34 17.11 -16.29
C ASN A 203 -3.91 17.66 -16.55
N GLY A 204 -3.06 17.71 -15.52
CA GLY A 204 -1.70 18.22 -15.61
C GLY A 204 -1.56 19.76 -15.59
N LYS A 205 -2.66 20.51 -15.47
CA LYS A 205 -2.68 21.98 -15.66
C LYS A 205 -3.06 22.79 -14.42
N VAL A 206 -3.67 22.17 -13.41
CA VAL A 206 -4.20 22.88 -12.24
C VAL A 206 -3.45 22.43 -10.99
N SER A 207 -2.94 23.39 -10.21
CA SER A 207 -2.19 23.05 -9.00
C SER A 207 -3.11 22.49 -7.91
N LEU A 208 -2.57 21.66 -7.02
CA LEU A 208 -3.30 21.19 -5.84
C LEU A 208 -3.84 22.36 -4.98
N GLY A 209 -3.07 23.44 -4.87
CA GLY A 209 -3.50 24.68 -4.21
C GLY A 209 -4.70 25.34 -4.89
N ALA A 210 -4.72 25.41 -6.22
CA ALA A 210 -5.85 25.94 -6.99
C ALA A 210 -7.09 25.03 -6.89
N ILE A 211 -6.90 23.71 -6.92
CA ILE A 211 -7.99 22.73 -6.70
C ILE A 211 -8.60 22.94 -5.30
N ALA A 212 -7.76 23.14 -4.28
CA ALA A 212 -8.21 23.40 -2.91
C ALA A 212 -9.08 24.67 -2.81
N GLN A 213 -8.70 25.75 -3.49
CA GLN A 213 -9.50 26.97 -3.57
C GLN A 213 -10.84 26.75 -4.27
N GLN A 214 -10.85 26.06 -5.41
CA GLN A 214 -12.06 25.80 -6.19
C GLN A 214 -13.05 24.91 -5.44
N LEU A 215 -12.55 23.87 -4.76
CA LEU A 215 -13.37 22.95 -3.97
C LEU A 215 -13.68 23.47 -2.57
N ARG A 216 -13.11 24.61 -2.17
CA ARG A 216 -13.23 25.19 -0.81
C ARG A 216 -12.80 24.20 0.28
N LEU A 217 -11.70 23.48 0.03
CA LEU A 217 -11.11 22.51 0.95
C LEU A 217 -9.75 23.01 1.47
N PRO A 218 -9.32 22.58 2.66
CA PRO A 218 -7.94 22.79 3.09
C PRO A 218 -6.95 22.13 2.12
N VAL A 219 -5.85 22.81 1.80
CA VAL A 219 -4.80 22.30 0.89
C VAL A 219 -4.31 20.91 1.32
N LYS A 220 -4.05 20.74 2.62
CA LYS A 220 -3.64 19.44 3.21
C LYS A 220 -4.63 18.32 2.89
N LYS A 221 -5.93 18.59 2.86
CA LYS A 221 -6.95 17.58 2.53
C LYS A 221 -6.88 17.18 1.06
N VAL A 222 -6.67 18.13 0.16
CA VAL A 222 -6.47 17.85 -1.27
C VAL A 222 -5.17 17.07 -1.50
N GLN A 223 -4.08 17.41 -0.80
CA GLN A 223 -2.82 16.64 -0.86
C GLN A 223 -3.00 15.19 -0.38
N GLN A 224 -3.76 14.96 0.69
CA GLN A 224 -4.09 13.60 1.16
C GLN A 224 -4.87 12.80 0.11
N ILE A 225 -5.90 13.40 -0.50
CA ILE A 225 -6.67 12.78 -1.57
C ILE A 225 -5.78 12.50 -2.78
N ALA A 226 -4.93 13.46 -3.17
CA ALA A 226 -3.96 13.30 -4.25
C ALA A 226 -3.03 12.09 -3.98
N PHE A 227 -2.46 12.01 -2.78
CA PHE A 227 -1.60 10.89 -2.37
C PHE A 227 -2.34 9.54 -2.41
N GLN A 228 -3.62 9.50 -2.01
CA GLN A 228 -4.45 8.29 -2.12
C GLN A 228 -4.59 7.85 -3.58
N LEU A 229 -4.91 8.78 -4.49
CA LEU A 229 -5.06 8.50 -5.91
C LEU A 229 -3.74 8.06 -6.57
N ILE A 230 -2.61 8.66 -6.16
CA ILE A 230 -1.26 8.28 -6.60
C ILE A 230 -0.93 6.86 -6.12
N SER A 231 -1.20 6.57 -4.84
CA SER A 231 -0.94 5.26 -4.23
C SER A 231 -1.69 4.11 -4.92
N VAL A 232 -2.87 4.39 -5.48
CA VAL A 232 -3.63 3.44 -6.31
C VAL A 232 -3.39 3.60 -7.80
N GLY A 233 -2.37 4.35 -8.21
CA GLY A 233 -1.91 4.46 -9.61
C GLY A 233 -2.95 5.03 -10.57
N LEU A 234 -3.91 5.81 -10.08
CA LEU A 234 -4.91 6.47 -10.93
C LEU A 234 -4.34 7.75 -11.54
N VAL A 235 -3.48 8.43 -10.79
CA VAL A 235 -2.84 9.67 -11.19
C VAL A 235 -1.37 9.65 -10.81
N GLU A 236 -0.59 10.52 -11.42
CA GLU A 236 0.80 10.82 -11.10
C GLU A 236 0.93 12.31 -10.76
N GLU A 237 1.85 12.63 -9.85
CA GLU A 237 2.24 14.01 -9.59
C GLU A 237 3.16 14.50 -10.72
N VAL A 238 2.82 15.66 -11.28
CA VAL A 238 3.65 16.33 -12.30
C VAL A 238 3.98 17.75 -11.86
N PRO A 239 5.23 18.21 -12.03
CA PRO A 239 5.58 19.60 -11.78
C PRO A 239 4.77 20.51 -12.70
N LEU A 240 4.18 21.56 -12.14
CA LEU A 240 3.65 22.64 -12.97
C LEU A 240 4.84 23.47 -13.43
N LEU A 241 5.13 23.40 -14.72
CA LEU A 241 5.95 24.42 -15.35
C LEU A 241 5.15 25.72 -15.26
N THR A 242 5.50 26.55 -14.29
CA THR A 242 5.10 27.95 -14.29
C THR A 242 5.46 28.47 -15.68
N GLN A 243 4.47 28.92 -16.47
CA GLN A 243 4.81 29.81 -17.56
C GLN A 243 5.58 30.94 -16.93
N ALA A 244 6.90 30.94 -17.14
CA ALA A 244 7.78 31.96 -16.64
C ALA A 244 7.17 33.28 -17.08
N LYS A 245 6.80 34.09 -16.10
CA LYS A 245 6.48 35.50 -16.31
C LYS A 245 7.63 36.04 -17.15
N ALA A 246 7.33 36.46 -18.39
CA ALA A 246 8.33 36.86 -19.36
C ALA A 246 9.33 37.81 -18.71
N ILE A 247 10.56 37.34 -18.52
CA ILE A 247 11.69 38.18 -18.17
C ILE A 247 12.08 38.87 -19.48
N PRO A 248 12.18 40.22 -19.54
CA PRO A 248 12.67 40.89 -20.73
C PRO A 248 14.10 40.42 -21.01
N VAL A 249 14.34 40.05 -22.26
CA VAL A 249 15.64 39.69 -22.80
C VAL A 249 16.65 40.80 -22.50
N ALA A 250 17.73 40.45 -21.81
CA ALA A 250 19.00 41.17 -21.85
C ALA A 250 20.14 40.14 -21.95
N GLU A 251 21.10 40.50 -22.77
CA GLU A 251 22.11 39.71 -23.52
C GLU A 251 23.17 38.91 -22.71
N PRO A 252 23.95 38.04 -23.40
CA PRO A 252 24.47 36.79 -22.86
C PRO A 252 25.86 36.92 -22.26
N LEU A 253 26.12 36.23 -21.15
CA LEU A 253 27.47 35.92 -20.71
C LEU A 253 27.61 34.48 -20.21
N ASP A 254 28.60 33.85 -20.84
CA ASP A 254 29.40 32.67 -20.51
C ASP A 254 28.80 31.27 -20.30
N ARG A 255 29.28 30.40 -21.19
CA ARG A 255 29.23 28.94 -21.10
C ARG A 255 30.12 28.47 -19.96
N GLY A 256 29.50 28.01 -18.88
CA GLY A 256 30.16 27.23 -17.86
C GLY A 256 29.16 26.73 -16.83
N SER A 257 28.95 25.41 -16.82
CA SER A 257 28.39 24.67 -15.69
C SER A 257 26.87 24.72 -15.51
N LEU A 258 26.14 23.97 -16.35
CA LEU A 258 24.76 23.54 -16.08
C LEU A 258 24.62 22.05 -16.38
N GLU A 259 25.14 21.21 -15.49
CA GLU A 259 24.77 19.80 -15.39
C GLU A 259 24.76 19.37 -13.91
N GLU A 260 23.87 19.92 -13.07
CA GLU A 260 23.56 19.32 -11.75
C GLU A 260 22.39 20.00 -11.02
N ALA A 261 21.21 20.10 -11.64
CA ALA A 261 20.01 20.53 -10.91
C ALA A 261 18.69 20.12 -11.57
N ALA A 262 18.60 18.90 -12.12
CA ALA A 262 17.33 18.41 -12.69
C ALA A 262 17.24 16.87 -12.71
N LYS A 263 17.63 16.18 -11.62
CA LYS A 263 17.39 14.74 -11.46
C LYS A 263 17.20 14.37 -9.99
N SER A 264 16.01 14.61 -9.45
CA SER A 264 15.57 13.86 -8.27
C SER A 264 14.05 13.92 -8.17
N ASN A 265 13.42 12.78 -8.44
CA ASN A 265 12.31 12.24 -7.65
C ASN A 265 11.84 10.85 -8.08
N ILE A 266 12.63 10.15 -8.92
CA ILE A 266 12.56 8.69 -8.99
C ILE A 266 14.00 8.21 -8.89
N SER A 267 14.31 7.43 -7.85
CA SER A 267 15.63 6.84 -7.71
C SER A 267 15.90 5.96 -8.92
N TYR A 268 16.84 6.37 -9.77
CA TYR A 268 17.23 5.65 -10.97
C TYR A 268 17.65 4.20 -10.63
N SER A 269 18.12 3.95 -9.41
CA SER A 269 18.45 2.59 -8.94
C SER A 269 17.23 1.68 -8.78
N PHE A 270 16.06 2.23 -8.46
CA PHE A 270 14.81 1.45 -8.43
C PHE A 270 14.34 1.12 -9.85
N LEU A 271 14.37 2.10 -10.77
CA LEU A 271 14.03 1.83 -12.18
C LEU A 271 15.01 0.85 -12.81
N GLN A 272 16.31 0.91 -12.53
CA GLN A 272 17.28 -0.06 -13.04
C GLN A 272 17.04 -1.48 -12.48
N ASN A 273 16.74 -1.59 -11.18
CA ASN A 273 16.37 -2.88 -10.58
C ASN A 273 15.01 -3.42 -11.09
N LEU A 274 14.08 -2.54 -11.44
CA LEU A 274 12.73 -2.89 -11.91
C LEU A 274 12.70 -3.18 -13.42
N VAL A 275 13.50 -2.47 -14.23
CA VAL A 275 13.66 -2.69 -15.67
C VAL A 275 14.39 -4.01 -15.95
N GLY A 276 15.40 -4.38 -15.14
CA GLY A 276 16.00 -5.72 -15.19
C GLY A 276 15.00 -6.83 -14.84
N PHE A 277 14.05 -6.54 -13.95
CA PHE A 277 13.01 -7.49 -13.52
C PHE A 277 11.88 -7.69 -14.55
N LEU A 278 11.53 -6.65 -15.31
CA LEU A 278 10.52 -6.76 -16.39
C LEU A 278 11.10 -7.32 -17.69
N SER A 279 12.38 -7.07 -17.98
CA SER A 279 13.01 -7.50 -19.25
C SER A 279 13.39 -8.99 -19.27
N SER A 280 13.53 -9.63 -18.10
CA SER A 280 13.91 -11.05 -17.97
C SER A 280 12.76 -12.05 -18.19
N LYS A 281 11.58 -11.58 -18.63
CA LYS A 281 10.44 -12.44 -19.01
C LYS A 281 9.98 -12.29 -20.47
N VAL A 282 10.77 -11.65 -21.33
CA VAL A 282 10.46 -11.54 -22.78
C VAL A 282 11.29 -12.51 -23.64
N THR A 283 12.14 -13.33 -23.04
CA THR A 283 12.86 -14.38 -23.78
C THR A 283 13.02 -15.65 -22.94
N ALA A 284 12.52 -16.76 -23.53
CA ALA A 284 12.48 -18.16 -23.07
C ALA A 284 11.28 -18.58 -22.19
#